data_AF-A0A8S1Y3F7-F1
#
_entry.id   AF-A0A8S1Y3F7-F1
#
_cell.length_a   1.000
_cell.length_b   1.000
_cell.length_c   1.000
_cell.angle_alpha   90.00
_cell.angle_beta   90.00
_cell.angle_gamma   90.00
#
_symmetry.space_group_name_H-M   'P 1'
#
loop_
_entity.id
_entity.type
_entity.pdbx_description
1 polymer ?
#
loop_
_entity_poly.entity_id
_entity_poly.type
_entity_poly.pdbx_seq_one_letter_code
_entity_poly.pdbx_strand_id
1 'polypeptide(L)'
;MSEDIVNMFVSKYGSGDTNRNQLLQQSIQKVLIKEGPDSQVLTKLRQKLGQSQSQQQFFPTLGNGESSQPNKTPIDSQRKNFEPFTKRVQPFQRTYLKSFDQVSETSEKPPKSVYYVDRQDEDEWAALMKFDAQLYQKEQERKKELLQQKKAQMKKELDMQLRIKQERKQKEKDLEEKYNKFQSELLQKKNDQELEKQTSAKNKLFHLQSDRDVQLNNKKKKQHTEDKEQQNYKKEISKRYQDELQKQIDEENRIKLMKREYMFKVMKQSEADKMVIMQKQKEQEKLEQANCEKYGELLDQIEQRRIEENRKKKEKVDKNNAWSESQLLRYKLEKEDDDKLLYWKQIEEQKFLEEEQKKKNRVNELKQKTIQSLEQSIKLKQIKKLQEKELDNLQGQIWKEDTQRFFQEEQDKLDSIKKVKIEHKKILQKQMQDKIKPERGEKMSIPELLQNKTILKTIKQQDIYDLEKTVV
;
A
#
# COMPACT_ATOMS: atom_id res chain seq x y z
N MET A 1 20.16 44.94 6.97
CA MET A 1 18.69 44.77 6.85
C MET A 1 18.27 43.31 6.85
N SER A 2 18.61 42.48 5.84
CA SER A 2 18.25 41.05 5.83
C SER A 2 18.95 40.24 6.92
N GLU A 3 20.23 40.52 7.19
CA GLU A 3 21.00 39.85 8.26
C GLU A 3 20.49 40.20 9.66
N ASP A 4 20.08 41.45 9.90
CA ASP A 4 19.52 41.89 11.19
C ASP A 4 18.20 41.16 11.51
N ILE A 5 17.37 40.93 10.48
CA ILE A 5 16.11 40.18 10.61
C ILE A 5 16.40 38.71 10.91
N VAL A 6 17.35 38.08 10.21
CA VAL A 6 17.74 36.69 10.46
C VAL A 6 18.27 36.52 11.89
N ASN A 7 19.14 37.42 12.35
CA ASN A 7 19.69 37.39 13.71
C ASN A 7 18.62 37.59 14.79
N MET A 8 17.64 38.47 14.55
CA MET A 8 16.50 38.67 15.45
C MET A 8 15.65 37.39 15.61
N PHE A 9 15.41 36.66 14.52
CA PHE A 9 14.64 35.41 14.55
C PHE A 9 15.42 34.25 15.20
N VAL A 10 16.74 34.17 14.98
CA VAL A 10 17.59 33.17 15.65
C VAL A 10 17.70 33.46 17.14
N SER A 11 17.81 34.72 17.54
CA SER A 11 17.80 35.11 18.95
C SER A 11 16.48 34.74 19.65
N LYS A 12 15.34 34.86 18.93
CA LYS A 12 14.01 34.65 19.52
C LYS A 12 13.49 33.21 19.43
N TYR A 13 13.89 32.46 18.41
CA TYR A 13 13.38 31.11 18.12
C TYR A 13 14.47 30.04 17.95
N GLY A 14 15.75 30.42 18.10
CA GLY A 14 16.87 29.50 18.08
C GLY A 14 16.92 28.61 19.32
N SER A 15 17.64 27.51 19.20
CA SER A 15 17.91 26.54 20.27
C SER A 15 19.38 26.57 20.66
N GLY A 16 19.78 25.92 21.76
CA GLY A 16 21.20 25.80 22.12
C GLY A 16 22.07 25.04 21.11
N ASP A 17 21.47 24.35 20.14
CA ASP A 17 22.14 23.61 19.09
C ASP A 17 22.50 24.52 17.89
N THR A 18 23.80 24.64 17.62
CA THR A 18 24.37 25.47 16.54
C THR A 18 23.95 24.99 15.15
N ASN A 19 23.80 23.68 14.93
CA ASN A 19 23.39 23.13 13.63
C ASN A 19 21.93 23.46 13.31
N ARG A 20 21.08 23.43 14.34
CA ARG A 20 19.66 23.77 14.20
C ARG A 20 19.46 25.27 13.95
N ASN A 21 20.30 26.11 14.56
CA ASN A 21 20.31 27.54 14.30
C ASN A 21 20.78 27.86 12.88
N GLN A 22 21.78 27.14 12.35
CA GLN A 22 22.20 27.30 10.95
C GLN A 22 21.11 26.91 9.94
N LEU A 23 20.38 25.81 10.18
CA LEU A 23 19.24 25.42 9.35
C LEU A 23 18.11 26.46 9.40
N LEU A 24 17.84 27.01 10.59
CA LEU A 24 16.87 28.08 10.77
C LEU A 24 17.29 29.33 9.98
N GLN A 25 18.55 29.76 10.08
CA GLN A 25 19.11 30.87 9.31
C GLN A 25 18.93 30.67 7.81
N GLN A 26 19.32 29.50 7.29
CA GLN A 26 19.18 29.18 5.86
C GLN A 26 17.71 29.18 5.40
N SER A 27 16.79 28.70 6.24
CA SER A 27 15.36 28.67 5.91
C SER A 27 14.76 30.08 5.83
N ILE A 28 15.11 30.96 6.76
CA ILE A 28 14.65 32.35 6.81
C ILE A 28 15.26 33.14 5.64
N GLN A 29 16.55 32.95 5.38
CA GLN A 29 17.25 33.62 4.29
C GLN A 29 16.69 33.21 2.92
N LYS A 30 16.34 31.94 2.71
CA LYS A 30 15.67 31.48 1.48
C LYS A 30 14.30 32.14 1.27
N VAL A 31 13.51 32.35 2.33
CA VAL A 31 12.21 33.02 2.22
C VAL A 31 12.39 34.51 1.95
N LEU A 32 13.32 35.17 2.64
CA LEU A 32 13.61 36.60 2.43
C LEU A 32 14.17 36.90 1.03
N ILE A 33 14.98 36.00 0.46
CA ILE A 33 15.46 36.12 -0.94
C ILE A 33 14.31 35.96 -1.94
N LYS A 34 13.35 35.07 -1.65
CA LYS A 34 12.26 34.75 -2.57
C LYS A 34 11.12 35.76 -2.54
N GLU A 35 10.78 36.28 -1.37
CA GLU A 35 9.57 37.10 -1.16
C GLU A 35 9.89 38.57 -0.78
N GLY A 36 11.16 38.89 -0.50
CA GLY A 36 11.57 40.21 -0.04
C GLY A 36 11.25 40.48 1.44
N PRO A 37 11.90 41.48 2.08
CA PRO A 37 11.66 41.83 3.48
C PRO A 37 10.40 42.72 3.64
N ASP A 38 9.24 42.21 3.24
CA ASP A 38 7.96 42.91 3.40
C ASP A 38 7.28 42.55 4.75
N SER A 39 6.56 43.50 5.34
CA SER A 39 5.90 43.41 6.65
C SER A 39 4.93 42.21 6.74
N GLN A 40 4.24 41.90 5.64
CA GLN A 40 3.35 40.75 5.56
C GLN A 40 4.10 39.41 5.58
N VAL A 41 5.27 39.34 4.94
CA VAL A 41 6.13 38.14 4.91
C VAL A 41 6.70 37.86 6.30
N LEU A 42 7.13 38.91 7.01
CA LEU A 42 7.61 38.81 8.40
C LEU A 42 6.52 38.31 9.37
N THR A 43 5.27 38.75 9.17
CA THR A 43 4.14 38.31 9.99
C THR A 43 3.80 36.83 9.74
N LYS A 44 3.84 36.40 8.47
CA LYS A 44 3.66 34.98 8.10
C LYS A 44 4.80 34.10 8.65
N LEU A 45 6.04 34.58 8.62
CA LEU A 45 7.19 33.87 9.20
C LEU A 45 7.03 33.70 10.72
N ARG A 46 6.59 34.75 11.41
CA ARG A 46 6.35 34.75 12.86
C ARG A 46 5.21 33.83 13.26
N GLN A 47 4.13 33.76 12.47
CA GLN A 47 3.05 32.80 12.70
C GLN A 47 3.51 31.35 12.50
N LYS A 48 4.28 31.05 11.44
CA LYS A 48 4.79 29.70 11.19
C LYS A 48 5.77 29.23 12.27
N LEU A 49 6.69 30.09 12.68
CA LEU A 49 7.67 29.77 13.73
C LEU A 49 7.05 29.75 15.13
N GLY A 50 6.07 30.63 15.40
CA GLY A 50 5.34 30.67 16.68
C GLY A 50 4.42 29.48 16.90
N GLN A 51 3.77 28.97 15.85
CA GLN A 51 2.96 27.74 15.94
C GLN A 51 3.80 26.47 16.20
N SER A 52 5.10 26.54 15.92
CA SER A 52 6.02 25.41 16.15
C SER A 52 6.42 25.25 17.63
N GLN A 53 6.21 26.26 18.49
CA GLN A 53 6.48 26.16 19.93
C GLN A 53 5.27 25.69 20.76
N SER A 54 4.03 25.82 20.27
CA SER A 54 2.83 25.32 20.94
C SER A 54 2.43 23.88 20.56
N GLN A 55 3.25 23.18 19.77
CA GLN A 55 3.07 21.77 19.40
C GLN A 55 4.19 20.87 19.96
N GLN A 56 4.72 21.20 21.15
CA GLN A 56 5.44 20.21 21.95
C GLN A 56 4.47 19.40 22.80
N GLN A 57 3.57 18.64 22.17
CA GLN A 57 3.09 17.30 22.57
C GLN A 57 2.37 16.74 21.35
N PHE A 58 2.64 15.48 21.01
CA PHE A 58 2.27 14.80 19.77
C PHE A 58 3.20 15.03 18.57
N PHE A 59 4.41 14.50 18.68
CA PHE A 59 4.96 13.69 17.59
C PHE A 59 5.28 12.29 18.13
N PRO A 60 4.88 11.22 17.42
CA PRO A 60 5.42 9.90 17.66
C PRO A 60 6.91 9.92 17.29
N THR A 61 7.73 9.42 18.19
CA THR A 61 9.12 9.05 17.94
C THR A 61 9.21 8.12 16.74
N LEU A 62 9.68 8.63 15.60
CA LEU A 62 10.37 7.80 14.62
C LEU A 62 11.65 7.33 15.28
N GLY A 63 11.59 6.12 15.84
CA GLY A 63 12.77 5.41 16.33
C GLY A 63 13.72 5.15 15.18
N ASN A 64 14.82 5.89 15.16
CA ASN A 64 16.08 5.38 14.64
C ASN A 64 16.50 4.22 15.56
N GLY A 65 16.15 3.00 15.14
CA GLY A 65 16.75 1.78 15.66
C GLY A 65 18.13 1.59 15.03
N GLU A 66 19.11 2.35 15.50
CA GLU A 66 20.50 1.89 15.47
C GLU A 66 20.64 0.83 16.56
N SER A 67 20.68 -0.44 16.16
CA SER A 67 21.23 -1.52 16.97
C SER A 67 22.17 -2.37 16.10
N SER A 68 23.43 -1.93 16.10
CA SER A 68 24.59 -2.77 16.38
C SER A 68 24.48 -4.28 16.08
N GLN A 69 25.13 -4.73 15.01
CA GLN A 69 25.88 -5.99 15.01
C GLN A 69 27.22 -5.81 14.28
N PRO A 70 28.28 -6.52 14.70
CA PRO A 70 29.65 -6.33 14.26
C PRO A 70 29.96 -7.19 13.04
N ASN A 71 30.87 -6.73 12.19
CA ASN A 71 32.04 -7.49 11.74
C ASN A 71 32.71 -6.77 10.57
N LYS A 72 33.85 -6.17 10.86
CA LYS A 72 34.90 -5.97 9.87
C LYS A 72 35.60 -7.31 9.71
N THR A 73 35.48 -7.93 8.55
CA THR A 73 36.54 -8.81 8.04
C THR A 73 36.99 -8.28 6.67
N PRO A 74 38.30 -8.36 6.37
CA PRO A 74 38.86 -7.73 5.19
C PRO A 74 38.52 -8.54 3.94
N ILE A 75 38.19 -7.81 2.88
CA ILE A 75 38.19 -8.31 1.51
C ILE A 75 39.65 -8.50 1.12
N ASP A 76 40.14 -9.73 1.23
CA ASP A 76 41.39 -10.15 0.62
C ASP A 76 41.06 -11.06 -0.58
N SER A 77 41.24 -10.47 -1.76
CA SER A 77 40.91 -11.06 -3.05
C SER A 77 42.08 -11.91 -3.53
N GLN A 78 42.19 -13.14 -3.03
CA GLN A 78 42.93 -14.20 -3.73
C GLN A 78 41.94 -15.21 -4.32
N ARG A 79 41.33 -14.85 -5.45
CA ARG A 79 40.80 -15.83 -6.40
C ARG A 79 41.99 -16.48 -7.10
N LYS A 80 42.53 -17.56 -6.51
CA LYS A 80 43.27 -18.55 -7.29
C LYS A 80 42.25 -19.34 -8.09
N ASN A 81 42.36 -19.24 -9.42
CA ASN A 81 41.63 -20.04 -10.38
C ASN A 81 41.81 -21.52 -10.05
N PHE A 82 40.73 -22.20 -9.68
CA PHE A 82 40.66 -23.66 -9.73
C PHE A 82 40.24 -24.02 -11.15
N GLU A 83 41.23 -24.38 -11.97
CA GLU A 83 41.00 -25.03 -13.25
C GLU A 83 40.27 -26.36 -13.04
N PRO A 84 39.32 -26.72 -13.92
CA PRO A 84 38.75 -28.05 -13.94
C PRO A 84 39.82 -29.01 -14.47
N PHE A 85 40.31 -29.90 -13.60
CA PHE A 85 41.23 -30.99 -13.95
C PHE A 85 40.51 -31.99 -14.86
N THR A 86 40.41 -31.65 -16.14
CA THR A 86 39.87 -32.49 -17.20
C THR A 86 41.01 -33.31 -17.79
N LYS A 87 40.92 -34.63 -17.56
CA LYS A 87 41.36 -35.72 -18.44
C LYS A 87 42.63 -35.46 -19.28
N ARG A 88 43.80 -35.75 -18.72
CA ARG A 88 44.98 -36.13 -19.50
C ARG A 88 45.01 -37.65 -19.64
N VAL A 89 44.15 -38.18 -20.50
CA VAL A 89 44.29 -39.54 -21.02
C VAL A 89 45.41 -39.50 -22.06
N GLN A 90 46.56 -40.06 -21.69
CA GLN A 90 47.64 -40.36 -22.63
C GLN A 90 47.08 -41.21 -23.79
N PRO A 91 47.28 -40.82 -25.06
CA PRO A 91 47.07 -41.75 -26.16
C PRO A 91 48.20 -42.78 -26.11
N PHE A 92 47.90 -43.96 -25.57
CA PHE A 92 48.78 -45.11 -25.71
C PHE A 92 48.89 -45.42 -27.21
N GLN A 93 50.05 -45.13 -27.78
CA GLN A 93 50.36 -45.44 -29.16
C GLN A 93 50.20 -46.95 -29.36
N ARG A 94 49.29 -47.33 -30.26
CA ARG A 94 49.27 -48.67 -30.85
C ARG A 94 50.54 -48.81 -31.68
N THR A 95 51.58 -49.39 -31.09
CA THR A 95 52.65 -50.01 -31.88
C THR A 95 52.15 -51.36 -32.36
N TYR A 96 52.24 -51.50 -33.67
CA TYR A 96 51.73 -52.58 -34.48
C TYR A 96 52.31 -53.93 -34.06
N LEU A 97 51.39 -54.88 -33.93
CA LEU A 97 51.60 -56.31 -33.98
C LEU A 97 52.27 -56.65 -35.32
N LYS A 98 53.59 -56.89 -35.35
CA LYS A 98 54.27 -57.53 -36.48
C LYS A 98 55.61 -58.10 -36.05
N SER A 99 55.60 -59.29 -35.46
CA SER A 99 56.76 -60.19 -35.47
C SER A 99 56.36 -61.56 -34.95
N PHE A 100 56.15 -62.46 -35.91
CA PHE A 100 56.52 -63.87 -35.88
C PHE A 100 56.14 -64.70 -34.64
N ASP A 101 55.05 -65.44 -34.82
CA ASP A 101 54.95 -66.85 -34.41
C ASP A 101 56.26 -67.57 -34.76
N GLN A 102 57.12 -67.77 -33.77
CA GLN A 102 58.14 -68.83 -33.76
C GLN A 102 57.64 -69.89 -32.79
N VAL A 103 56.62 -70.64 -33.21
CA VAL A 103 56.43 -72.00 -32.74
C VAL A 103 57.38 -72.85 -33.57
N SER A 104 58.50 -73.24 -32.95
CA SER A 104 59.32 -74.35 -33.40
C SER A 104 58.46 -75.62 -33.45
N GLU A 105 57.89 -75.91 -34.61
CA GLU A 105 57.54 -77.27 -35.01
C GLU A 105 58.86 -78.03 -35.22
N THR A 106 59.44 -78.52 -34.13
CA THR A 106 60.48 -79.54 -34.22
C THR A 106 59.81 -80.84 -34.65
N SER A 107 59.78 -81.06 -35.97
CA SER A 107 60.05 -82.31 -36.66
C SER A 107 60.01 -83.59 -35.79
N GLU A 108 58.82 -84.12 -35.52
CA GLU A 108 58.66 -85.55 -35.24
C GLU A 108 58.28 -86.24 -36.55
N LYS A 109 59.30 -86.74 -37.26
CA LYS A 109 59.13 -87.60 -38.42
C LYS A 109 58.47 -88.91 -37.96
N PRO A 110 57.35 -89.35 -38.54
CA PRO A 110 56.89 -90.72 -38.34
C PRO A 110 57.88 -91.67 -39.04
N PRO A 111 58.36 -92.76 -38.40
CA PRO A 111 59.18 -93.74 -39.08
C PRO A 111 58.33 -94.43 -40.16
N LYS A 112 58.79 -94.35 -41.41
CA LYS A 112 58.27 -95.16 -42.52
C LYS A 112 58.65 -96.62 -42.25
N SER A 113 57.71 -97.43 -41.78
CA SER A 113 57.83 -98.88 -41.82
C SER A 113 57.32 -99.37 -43.19
N VAL A 114 58.26 -99.82 -44.03
CA VAL A 114 58.00 -100.65 -45.20
C VAL A 114 58.49 -102.04 -44.85
N TYR A 115 57.58 -102.93 -44.49
CA TYR A 115 57.77 -104.37 -44.62
C TYR A 115 56.43 -104.97 -45.06
N TYR A 116 56.38 -105.41 -46.31
CA TYR A 116 55.41 -106.39 -46.78
C TYR A 116 55.92 -107.77 -46.36
N VAL A 117 55.22 -108.42 -45.42
CA VAL A 117 55.28 -109.88 -45.25
C VAL A 117 53.84 -110.36 -45.06
N ASP A 118 53.31 -110.97 -46.12
CA ASP A 118 52.10 -111.78 -46.07
C ASP A 118 52.43 -113.12 -45.41
N ARG A 119 51.87 -113.38 -44.21
CA ARG A 119 50.99 -114.51 -43.88
C ARG A 119 50.92 -114.75 -42.36
N GLN A 120 49.69 -114.65 -41.87
CA GLN A 120 49.02 -115.35 -40.77
C GLN A 120 49.78 -115.65 -39.47
N ASP A 121 49.18 -115.07 -38.42
CA ASP A 121 49.17 -115.45 -37.01
C ASP A 121 50.30 -114.89 -36.13
N GLU A 122 49.92 -113.79 -35.45
CA GLU A 122 50.46 -113.28 -34.18
C GLU A 122 51.94 -112.90 -34.15
N ASP A 123 52.35 -111.96 -35.02
CA ASP A 123 53.53 -111.16 -34.74
C ASP A 123 53.18 -110.15 -33.63
N GLU A 124 53.40 -110.57 -32.39
CA GLU A 124 53.15 -109.81 -31.15
C GLU A 124 53.81 -108.42 -31.21
N TRP A 125 54.92 -108.28 -31.94
CA TRP A 125 55.60 -107.01 -32.15
C TRP A 125 54.84 -106.06 -33.07
N ALA A 126 54.17 -106.57 -34.11
CA ALA A 126 53.30 -105.77 -34.96
C ALA A 126 52.02 -105.35 -34.23
N ALA A 127 51.51 -106.20 -33.32
CA ALA A 127 50.40 -105.86 -32.43
C ALA A 127 50.80 -104.78 -31.42
N LEU A 128 51.99 -104.87 -30.80
CA LEU A 128 52.56 -103.84 -29.93
C LEU A 128 52.76 -102.52 -30.66
N MET A 129 53.31 -102.52 -31.88
CA MET A 129 53.48 -101.30 -32.68
C MET A 129 52.15 -100.66 -33.09
N LYS A 130 51.13 -101.47 -33.42
CA LYS A 130 49.77 -100.96 -33.66
C LYS A 130 49.14 -100.41 -32.38
N PHE A 131 49.36 -101.06 -31.24
CA PHE A 131 48.88 -100.61 -29.93
C PHE A 131 49.54 -99.29 -29.53
N ASP A 132 50.86 -99.15 -29.67
CA ASP A 132 51.59 -97.89 -29.41
C ASP A 132 51.14 -96.77 -30.35
N ALA A 133 50.94 -97.06 -31.63
CA ALA A 133 50.38 -96.09 -32.58
C ALA A 133 48.96 -95.66 -32.20
N GLN A 134 48.12 -96.59 -31.74
CA GLN A 134 46.77 -96.31 -31.26
C GLN A 134 46.78 -95.52 -29.95
N LEU A 135 47.72 -95.80 -29.04
CA LEU A 135 47.91 -95.09 -27.78
C LEU A 135 48.38 -93.66 -28.03
N TYR A 136 49.31 -93.47 -28.98
CA TYR A 136 49.76 -92.17 -29.43
C TYR A 136 48.64 -91.36 -30.11
N GLN A 137 47.84 -91.98 -30.98
CA GLN A 137 46.66 -91.34 -31.56
C GLN A 137 45.67 -90.89 -30.47
N LYS A 138 45.39 -91.77 -29.50
CA LYS A 138 44.52 -91.45 -28.36
C LYS A 138 45.09 -90.33 -27.49
N GLU A 139 46.41 -90.28 -27.31
CA GLU A 139 47.09 -89.18 -26.60
C GLU A 139 47.01 -87.86 -27.37
N GLN A 140 47.17 -87.89 -28.69
CA GLN A 140 47.01 -86.73 -29.57
C GLN A 140 45.58 -86.19 -29.59
N GLU A 141 44.58 -87.09 -29.63
CA GLU A 141 43.17 -86.72 -29.49
C GLU A 141 42.90 -86.08 -28.13
N ARG A 142 43.40 -86.67 -27.05
CA ARG A 142 43.27 -86.11 -25.70
C ARG A 142 43.95 -84.73 -25.58
N LYS A 143 45.11 -84.53 -26.21
CA LYS A 143 45.80 -83.22 -26.27
C LYS A 143 44.95 -82.19 -27.04
N LYS A 144 44.34 -82.58 -28.17
CA LYS A 144 43.42 -81.71 -28.93
C LYS A 144 42.18 -81.35 -28.12
N GLU A 145 41.57 -82.31 -27.43
CA GLU A 145 40.41 -82.06 -26.55
C GLU A 145 40.75 -81.10 -25.41
N LEU A 146 41.88 -81.31 -24.73
CA LEU A 146 42.35 -80.39 -23.67
C LEU A 146 42.60 -78.98 -24.21
N LEU A 147 43.15 -78.85 -25.41
CA LEU A 147 43.38 -77.56 -26.05
C LEU A 147 42.06 -76.88 -26.43
N GLN A 148 41.09 -77.66 -26.91
CA GLN A 148 39.75 -77.17 -27.22
C GLN A 148 38.99 -76.73 -25.96
N GLN A 149 39.12 -77.48 -24.84
CA GLN A 149 38.56 -77.11 -23.55
C GLN A 149 39.19 -75.82 -23.01
N LYS A 150 40.52 -75.66 -23.08
CA LYS A 150 41.21 -74.42 -22.70
C LYS A 150 40.76 -73.23 -23.56
N LYS A 151 40.62 -73.42 -24.87
CA LYS A 151 40.10 -72.39 -25.77
C LYS A 151 38.66 -72.02 -25.45
N ALA A 152 37.81 -73.00 -25.12
CA ALA A 152 36.43 -72.77 -24.72
C ALA A 152 36.33 -72.02 -23.37
N GLN A 153 37.17 -72.36 -22.39
CA GLN A 153 37.26 -71.63 -21.11
C GLN A 153 37.71 -70.19 -21.33
N MET A 154 38.74 -69.96 -22.16
CA MET A 154 39.22 -68.62 -22.49
C MET A 154 38.16 -67.77 -23.21
N LYS A 155 37.41 -68.39 -24.14
CA LYS A 155 36.28 -67.72 -24.80
C LYS A 155 35.19 -67.32 -23.79
N LYS A 156 34.80 -68.23 -22.89
CA LYS A 156 33.81 -67.95 -21.83
C LYS A 156 34.25 -66.79 -20.93
N GLU A 157 35.52 -66.75 -20.54
CA GLU A 157 36.09 -65.67 -19.73
C GLU A 157 36.07 -64.32 -20.49
N LEU A 158 36.47 -64.31 -21.77
CA LEU A 158 36.40 -63.11 -22.60
C LEU A 158 34.96 -62.61 -22.80
N ASP A 159 34.01 -63.53 -23.04
CA ASP A 159 32.58 -63.20 -23.17
C ASP A 159 32.03 -62.63 -21.85
N MET A 160 32.45 -63.19 -20.70
CA MET A 160 32.10 -62.65 -19.38
C MET A 160 32.66 -61.23 -19.18
N GLN A 161 33.90 -60.97 -19.55
CA GLN A 161 34.52 -59.64 -19.46
C GLN A 161 33.82 -58.63 -20.37
N LEU A 162 33.43 -59.03 -21.59
CA LEU A 162 32.64 -58.20 -22.50
C LEU A 162 31.27 -57.87 -21.91
N ARG A 163 30.59 -58.85 -21.31
CA ARG A 163 29.30 -58.65 -20.64
C ARG A 163 29.42 -57.66 -19.47
N ILE A 164 30.41 -57.83 -18.60
CA ILE A 164 30.66 -56.90 -17.48
C ILE A 164 30.95 -55.49 -18.00
N LYS A 165 31.73 -55.36 -19.08
CA LYS A 165 32.02 -54.06 -19.69
C LYS A 165 30.77 -53.40 -20.28
N GLN A 166 29.90 -54.16 -20.93
CA GLN A 166 28.63 -53.67 -21.44
C GLN A 166 27.69 -53.24 -20.30
N GLU A 167 27.58 -54.03 -19.23
CA GLU A 167 26.77 -53.68 -18.06
C GLU A 167 27.28 -52.41 -17.37
N ARG A 168 28.61 -52.23 -17.25
CA ARG A 168 29.19 -50.98 -16.72
C ARG A 168 28.83 -49.79 -17.60
N LYS A 169 28.98 -49.92 -18.92
CA LYS A 169 28.62 -48.87 -19.88
C LYS A 169 27.12 -48.51 -19.80
N GLN A 170 26.26 -49.49 -19.61
CA GLN A 170 24.82 -49.25 -19.46
C GLN A 170 24.52 -48.53 -18.14
N LYS A 171 25.12 -48.96 -17.02
CA LYS A 171 24.97 -48.28 -15.73
C LYS A 171 25.48 -46.83 -15.78
N GLU A 172 26.58 -46.57 -16.47
CA GLU A 172 27.08 -45.21 -16.69
C GLU A 172 26.09 -44.36 -17.49
N LYS A 173 25.52 -44.89 -18.58
CA LYS A 173 24.46 -44.21 -19.34
C LYS A 173 23.23 -43.92 -18.50
N ASP A 174 22.75 -44.89 -17.73
CA ASP A 174 21.56 -44.70 -16.88
C ASP A 174 21.81 -43.64 -15.80
N LEU A 175 23.03 -43.54 -15.26
CA LEU A 175 23.43 -42.50 -14.32
C LEU A 175 23.52 -41.13 -14.99
N GLU A 176 24.07 -41.06 -16.20
CA GLU A 176 24.17 -39.83 -16.99
C GLU A 176 22.78 -39.31 -17.39
N GLU A 177 21.86 -40.19 -17.79
CA GLU A 177 20.46 -39.85 -18.05
C GLU A 177 19.74 -39.32 -16.80
N LYS A 178 19.95 -39.95 -15.63
CA LYS A 178 19.41 -39.46 -14.36
C LYS A 178 19.97 -38.09 -13.99
N TYR A 179 21.26 -37.87 -14.20
CA TYR A 179 21.90 -36.58 -13.96
C TYR A 179 21.35 -35.49 -14.90
N ASN A 180 21.20 -35.80 -16.19
CA ASN A 180 20.65 -34.87 -17.19
C ASN A 180 19.18 -34.52 -16.89
N LYS A 181 18.37 -35.50 -16.47
CA LYS A 181 16.99 -35.26 -16.01
C LYS A 181 16.96 -34.34 -14.79
N PHE A 182 17.79 -34.62 -13.78
CA PHE A 182 17.89 -33.78 -12.59
C PHE A 182 18.31 -32.34 -12.91
N GLN A 183 19.29 -32.14 -13.81
CA GLN A 183 19.69 -30.81 -14.26
C GLN A 183 18.56 -30.09 -15.02
N SER A 184 17.82 -30.81 -15.86
CA SER A 184 16.67 -30.26 -16.60
C SER A 184 15.55 -29.84 -15.65
N GLU A 185 15.22 -30.67 -14.65
CA GLU A 185 14.23 -30.34 -13.61
C GLU A 185 14.66 -29.14 -12.77
N LEU A 186 15.95 -29.05 -12.42
CA LEU A 186 16.50 -27.91 -11.68
C LEU A 186 16.37 -26.62 -12.50
N LEU A 187 16.69 -26.68 -13.80
CA LEU A 187 16.56 -25.55 -14.71
C LEU A 187 15.09 -25.13 -14.87
N GLN A 188 14.18 -26.08 -15.03
CA GLN A 188 12.74 -25.83 -15.12
C GLN A 188 12.23 -25.14 -13.84
N LYS A 189 12.57 -25.66 -12.66
CA LYS A 189 12.19 -25.03 -11.38
C LYS A 189 12.73 -23.60 -11.25
N LYS A 190 13.95 -23.33 -11.74
CA LYS A 190 14.51 -21.97 -11.76
C LYS A 190 13.75 -21.06 -12.71
N ASN A 191 13.34 -21.57 -13.86
CA ASN A 191 12.55 -20.82 -14.83
C ASN A 191 11.14 -20.52 -14.29
N ASP A 192 10.50 -21.48 -13.63
CA ASP A 192 9.20 -21.31 -12.99
C ASP A 192 9.25 -20.27 -11.86
N GLN A 193 10.31 -20.30 -11.02
CA GLN A 193 10.54 -19.29 -9.99
C GLN A 193 10.72 -17.89 -10.57
N GLU A 194 11.43 -17.76 -11.70
CA GLU A 194 11.64 -16.48 -12.35
C GLU A 194 10.35 -15.97 -13.00
N LEU A 195 9.56 -16.87 -13.61
CA LEU A 195 8.25 -16.56 -14.15
C LEU A 195 7.29 -16.08 -13.05
N GLU A 196 7.27 -16.76 -11.90
CA GLU A 196 6.44 -16.39 -10.74
C GLU A 196 6.84 -15.00 -10.19
N LYS A 197 8.14 -14.70 -10.13
CA LYS A 197 8.60 -13.35 -9.75
C LYS A 197 8.14 -12.30 -10.76
N GLN A 198 8.22 -12.59 -12.06
CA GLN A 198 7.77 -11.66 -13.09
C GLN A 198 6.26 -11.44 -13.05
N THR A 199 5.45 -12.49 -12.86
CA THR A 199 3.99 -12.36 -12.74
C THR A 199 3.61 -11.62 -11.46
N SER A 200 4.27 -11.90 -10.34
CA SER A 200 4.08 -11.15 -9.08
C SER A 200 4.41 -9.67 -9.25
N ALA A 201 5.53 -9.34 -9.92
CA ALA A 201 5.90 -7.95 -10.21
C ALA A 201 4.88 -7.25 -11.13
N LYS A 202 4.41 -7.93 -12.18
CA LYS A 202 3.35 -7.43 -13.07
C LYS A 202 2.03 -7.19 -12.32
N ASN A 203 1.63 -8.12 -11.46
CA ASN A 203 0.41 -8.00 -10.67
C ASN A 203 0.50 -6.82 -9.68
N LYS A 204 1.66 -6.63 -9.02
CA LYS A 204 1.91 -5.46 -8.17
C LYS A 204 1.81 -4.16 -8.96
N LEU A 205 2.40 -4.11 -10.15
CA LEU A 205 2.32 -2.94 -11.03
C LEU A 205 0.87 -2.65 -11.44
N PHE A 206 0.12 -3.70 -11.79
CA PHE A 206 -1.29 -3.59 -12.17
C PHE A 206 -2.15 -3.09 -11.01
N HIS A 207 -1.93 -3.58 -9.78
CA HIS A 207 -2.62 -3.07 -8.59
C HIS A 207 -2.30 -1.60 -8.33
N LEU A 208 -1.02 -1.19 -8.41
CA LEU A 208 -0.65 0.23 -8.26
C LEU A 208 -1.31 1.12 -9.33
N GLN A 209 -1.43 0.63 -10.57
CA GLN A 209 -2.13 1.34 -11.63
C GLN A 209 -3.63 1.46 -11.34
N SER A 210 -4.27 0.36 -10.93
CA SER A 210 -5.69 0.36 -10.53
C SER A 210 -5.95 1.33 -9.38
N ASP A 211 -5.10 1.34 -8.35
CA ASP A 211 -5.23 2.27 -7.22
C ASP A 211 -5.08 3.73 -7.65
N ARG A 212 -4.13 4.00 -8.55
CA ARG A 212 -3.96 5.34 -9.14
C ARG A 212 -5.21 5.78 -9.90
N ASP A 213 -5.83 4.90 -10.67
CA ASP A 213 -7.04 5.20 -11.43
C ASP A 213 -8.24 5.44 -10.50
N VAL A 214 -8.38 4.66 -9.43
CA VAL A 214 -9.38 4.88 -8.37
C VAL A 214 -9.17 6.25 -7.70
N GLN A 215 -7.94 6.60 -7.36
CA GLN A 215 -7.61 7.90 -6.77
C GLN A 215 -7.92 9.06 -7.73
N LEU A 216 -7.57 8.93 -9.00
CA LEU A 216 -7.90 9.93 -10.03
C LEU A 216 -9.42 10.09 -10.19
N ASN A 217 -10.17 9.00 -10.21
CA ASN A 217 -11.63 9.04 -10.32
C ASN A 217 -12.27 9.68 -9.08
N ASN A 218 -11.80 9.34 -7.88
CA ASN A 218 -12.27 9.95 -6.64
C ASN A 218 -11.97 11.46 -6.60
N LYS A 219 -10.78 11.88 -7.07
CA LYS A 219 -10.43 13.30 -7.19
C LYS A 219 -11.33 14.03 -8.18
N LYS A 220 -11.61 13.43 -9.35
CA LYS A 220 -12.55 13.99 -10.35
C LYS A 220 -13.97 14.12 -9.78
N LYS A 221 -14.46 13.09 -9.07
CA LYS A 221 -15.77 13.13 -8.41
C LYS A 221 -15.83 14.25 -7.37
N LYS A 222 -14.80 14.38 -6.53
CA LYS A 222 -14.71 15.44 -5.52
C LYS A 222 -14.71 16.83 -6.14
N GLN A 223 -13.92 17.02 -7.20
CA GLN A 223 -13.91 18.28 -7.94
C GLN A 223 -15.29 18.59 -8.54
N HIS A 224 -15.95 17.59 -9.13
CA HIS A 224 -17.29 17.79 -9.68
C HIS A 224 -18.34 18.12 -8.62
N THR A 225 -18.24 17.56 -7.41
CA THR A 225 -19.11 17.94 -6.29
C THR A 225 -18.83 19.36 -5.81
N GLU A 226 -17.54 19.73 -5.68
CA GLU A 226 -17.13 21.09 -5.31
C GLU A 226 -17.60 22.12 -6.36
N ASP A 227 -17.48 21.81 -7.65
CA ASP A 227 -17.96 22.66 -8.74
C ASP A 227 -19.49 22.83 -8.71
N LYS A 228 -20.23 21.76 -8.41
CA LYS A 228 -21.69 21.81 -8.23
C LYS A 228 -22.08 22.66 -7.02
N GLU A 229 -21.39 22.51 -5.90
CA GLU A 229 -21.62 23.33 -4.70
C GLU A 229 -21.32 24.80 -4.96
N GLN A 230 -20.22 25.11 -5.64
CA GLN A 230 -19.91 26.48 -6.06
C GLN A 230 -20.95 27.05 -7.02
N GLN A 231 -21.44 26.25 -7.98
CA GLN A 231 -22.49 26.67 -8.89
C GLN A 231 -23.80 26.94 -8.16
N ASN A 232 -24.17 26.07 -7.21
CA ASN A 232 -25.36 26.25 -6.37
C ASN A 232 -25.22 27.51 -5.50
N TYR A 233 -24.06 27.73 -4.90
CA TYR A 233 -23.77 28.94 -4.12
C TYR A 233 -23.87 30.22 -4.98
N LYS A 234 -23.32 30.22 -6.19
CA LYS A 234 -23.46 31.34 -7.15
C LYS A 234 -24.93 31.60 -7.53
N LYS A 235 -25.72 30.55 -7.74
CA LYS A 235 -27.16 30.65 -7.99
C LYS A 235 -27.89 31.22 -6.79
N GLU A 236 -27.55 30.79 -5.58
CA GLU A 236 -28.17 31.29 -4.35
C GLU A 236 -27.86 32.78 -4.12
N ILE A 237 -26.60 33.21 -4.33
CA ILE A 237 -26.24 34.64 -4.28
C ILE A 237 -27.02 35.42 -5.33
N SER A 238 -27.07 34.95 -6.58
CA SER A 238 -27.78 35.64 -7.66
C SER A 238 -29.26 35.79 -7.33
N LYS A 239 -29.88 34.76 -6.75
CA LYS A 239 -31.28 34.81 -6.29
C LYS A 239 -31.46 35.82 -5.16
N ARG A 240 -30.58 35.84 -4.16
CA ARG A 240 -30.63 36.84 -3.08
C ARG A 240 -30.51 38.27 -3.61
N TYR A 241 -29.63 38.51 -4.58
CA TYR A 241 -29.48 39.81 -5.20
C TYR A 241 -30.73 40.22 -6.00
N GLN A 242 -31.35 39.28 -6.72
CA GLN A 242 -32.63 39.52 -7.40
C GLN A 242 -33.76 39.82 -6.41
N ASP A 243 -33.84 39.07 -5.29
CA ASP A 243 -34.84 39.29 -4.25
C ASP A 243 -34.63 40.66 -3.55
N GLU A 244 -33.39 41.07 -3.30
CA GLU A 244 -33.07 42.40 -2.75
C GLU A 244 -33.42 43.53 -3.73
N LEU A 245 -33.11 43.36 -5.02
CA LEU A 245 -33.48 44.32 -6.06
C LEU A 245 -35.00 44.44 -6.18
N GLN A 246 -35.73 43.32 -6.14
CA GLN A 246 -37.19 43.33 -6.18
C GLN A 246 -37.77 44.04 -4.96
N LYS A 247 -37.23 43.81 -3.76
CA LYS A 247 -37.65 44.53 -2.55
C LYS A 247 -37.42 46.05 -2.66
N GLN A 248 -36.32 46.48 -3.27
CA GLN A 248 -36.07 47.91 -3.51
C GLN A 248 -37.11 48.50 -4.48
N ILE A 249 -37.44 47.78 -5.55
CA ILE A 249 -38.47 48.20 -6.51
C ILE A 249 -39.85 48.28 -5.82
N ASP A 250 -40.19 47.28 -5.01
CA ASP A 250 -41.48 47.24 -4.30
C ASP A 250 -41.59 48.37 -3.27
N GLU A 251 -40.51 48.68 -2.53
CA GLU A 251 -40.47 49.80 -1.58
C GLU A 251 -40.53 51.15 -2.29
N GLU A 252 -39.85 51.32 -3.43
CA GLU A 252 -39.96 52.54 -4.24
C GLU A 252 -41.39 52.75 -4.76
N ASN A 253 -42.03 51.67 -5.24
CA ASN A 253 -43.43 51.69 -5.66
C ASN A 253 -44.37 52.00 -4.50
N ARG A 254 -44.12 51.46 -3.31
CA ARG A 254 -44.87 51.77 -2.09
C ARG A 254 -44.75 53.25 -1.72
N ILE A 255 -43.54 53.81 -1.76
CA ILE A 255 -43.31 55.25 -1.51
C ILE A 255 -44.05 56.11 -2.54
N LYS A 256 -44.00 55.73 -3.83
CA LYS A 256 -44.75 56.43 -4.89
C LYS A 256 -46.26 56.38 -4.63
N LEU A 257 -46.79 55.23 -4.21
CA LEU A 257 -48.20 55.07 -3.87
C LEU A 257 -48.58 55.95 -2.67
N MET A 258 -47.80 55.93 -1.59
CA MET A 258 -48.04 56.79 -0.41
C MET A 258 -47.98 58.28 -0.75
N LYS A 259 -47.04 58.71 -1.61
CA LYS A 259 -46.98 60.09 -2.10
C LYS A 259 -48.24 60.45 -2.90
N ARG A 260 -48.74 59.55 -3.75
CA ARG A 260 -49.97 59.75 -4.52
C ARG A 260 -51.19 59.85 -3.62
N GLU A 261 -51.32 58.97 -2.63
CA GLU A 261 -52.41 59.01 -1.63
C GLU A 261 -52.36 60.29 -0.80
N TYR A 262 -51.17 60.70 -0.36
CA TYR A 262 -50.98 61.96 0.36
C TYR A 262 -51.41 63.16 -0.49
N MET A 263 -50.96 63.23 -1.75
CA MET A 263 -51.37 64.30 -2.67
C MET A 263 -52.88 64.31 -2.90
N PHE A 264 -53.50 63.13 -3.06
CA PHE A 264 -54.96 63.01 -3.19
C PHE A 264 -55.69 63.50 -1.93
N LYS A 265 -55.17 63.20 -0.75
CA LYS A 265 -55.71 63.70 0.52
C LYS A 265 -55.62 65.23 0.62
N VAL A 266 -54.49 65.81 0.25
CA VAL A 266 -54.29 67.28 0.22
C VAL A 266 -55.22 67.93 -0.80
N MET A 267 -55.41 67.35 -1.99
CA MET A 267 -56.37 67.84 -2.98
C MET A 267 -57.80 67.84 -2.43
N LYS A 268 -58.23 66.73 -1.82
CA LYS A 268 -59.56 66.61 -1.22
C LYS A 268 -59.77 67.61 -0.07
N GLN A 269 -58.74 67.85 0.75
CA GLN A 269 -58.78 68.90 1.78
C GLN A 269 -58.88 70.29 1.15
N SER A 270 -58.11 70.58 0.10
CA SER A 270 -58.20 71.86 -0.62
C SER A 270 -59.57 72.08 -1.27
N GLU A 271 -60.19 71.03 -1.84
CA GLU A 271 -61.55 71.09 -2.36
C GLU A 271 -62.59 71.33 -1.26
N ALA A 272 -62.45 70.67 -0.11
CA ALA A 272 -63.31 70.90 1.06
C ALA A 272 -63.15 72.34 1.60
N ASP A 273 -61.92 72.84 1.69
CA ASP A 273 -61.63 74.22 2.12
C ASP A 273 -62.22 75.23 1.15
N LYS A 274 -62.14 74.99 -0.17
CA LYS A 274 -62.82 75.83 -1.18
C LYS A 274 -64.33 75.84 -1.00
N MET A 275 -64.94 74.69 -0.70
CA MET A 275 -66.38 74.61 -0.43
C MET A 275 -66.77 75.38 0.84
N VAL A 276 -65.96 75.28 1.90
CA VAL A 276 -66.16 76.05 3.14
C VAL A 276 -66.00 77.55 2.90
N ILE A 277 -65.00 77.97 2.11
CA ILE A 277 -64.80 79.39 1.74
C ILE A 277 -66.00 79.88 0.92
N MET A 278 -66.45 79.12 -0.07
CA MET A 278 -67.62 79.48 -0.88
C MET A 278 -68.89 79.55 -0.02
N GLN A 279 -69.05 78.64 0.94
CA GLN A 279 -70.18 78.66 1.87
C GLN A 279 -70.12 79.88 2.79
N LYS A 280 -68.94 80.22 3.33
CA LYS A 280 -68.74 81.45 4.11
C LYS A 280 -68.99 82.72 3.29
N GLN A 281 -68.59 82.74 2.01
CA GLN A 281 -68.90 83.85 1.10
C GLN A 281 -70.41 83.99 0.90
N LYS A 282 -71.13 82.88 0.66
CA LYS A 282 -72.60 82.90 0.57
C LYS A 282 -73.28 83.33 1.87
N GLU A 283 -72.75 82.91 3.01
CA GLU A 283 -73.24 83.35 4.33
C GLU A 283 -72.96 84.84 4.56
N GLN A 284 -71.80 85.33 4.13
CA GLN A 284 -71.46 86.76 4.19
C GLN A 284 -72.33 87.58 3.23
N GLU A 285 -72.56 87.14 2.00
CA GLU A 285 -73.49 87.79 1.06
C GLU A 285 -74.91 87.82 1.63
N LYS A 286 -75.38 86.73 2.26
CA LYS A 286 -76.67 86.72 2.96
C LYS A 286 -76.70 87.67 4.15
N LEU A 287 -75.60 87.79 4.90
CA LEU A 287 -75.48 88.71 6.02
C LEU A 287 -75.43 90.16 5.52
N GLU A 288 -74.75 90.44 4.42
CA GLU A 288 -74.69 91.74 3.76
C GLU A 288 -76.04 92.11 3.15
N GLN A 289 -76.75 91.16 2.55
CA GLN A 289 -78.12 91.33 2.08
C GLN A 289 -79.07 91.62 3.25
N ALA A 290 -79.01 90.84 4.33
CA ALA A 290 -79.79 91.09 5.54
C ALA A 290 -79.42 92.45 6.19
N ASN A 291 -78.15 92.86 6.11
CA ASN A 291 -77.74 94.20 6.53
C ASN A 291 -78.27 95.30 5.61
N CYS A 292 -78.30 95.09 4.29
CA CYS A 292 -78.89 96.04 3.34
C CYS A 292 -80.40 96.15 3.53
N GLU A 293 -81.09 95.03 3.78
CA GLU A 293 -82.50 94.99 4.16
C GLU A 293 -82.70 95.74 5.48
N LYS A 294 -81.85 95.53 6.49
CA LYS A 294 -81.86 96.32 7.73
C LYS A 294 -81.53 97.80 7.51
N TYR A 295 -80.69 98.16 6.54
CA TYR A 295 -80.44 99.57 6.17
C TYR A 295 -81.65 100.17 5.43
N GLY A 296 -82.37 99.38 4.64
CA GLY A 296 -83.66 99.75 4.05
C GLY A 296 -84.71 99.96 5.12
N GLU A 297 -84.83 99.03 6.06
CA GLU A 297 -85.64 99.19 7.27
C GLU A 297 -85.17 100.38 8.11
N LEU A 298 -83.88 100.68 8.18
CA LEU A 298 -83.35 101.84 8.91
C LEU A 298 -83.72 103.15 8.23
N LEU A 299 -83.74 103.19 6.88
CA LEU A 299 -84.21 104.33 6.09
C LEU A 299 -85.72 104.53 6.26
N ASP A 300 -86.51 103.46 6.19
CA ASP A 300 -87.93 103.49 6.51
C ASP A 300 -88.17 103.90 7.97
N GLN A 301 -87.32 103.46 8.89
CA GLN A 301 -87.34 103.87 10.29
C GLN A 301 -86.79 105.29 10.51
N ILE A 302 -86.02 105.89 9.59
CA ILE A 302 -85.63 107.31 9.64
C ILE A 302 -86.80 108.17 9.15
N GLU A 303 -87.53 107.72 8.12
CA GLU A 303 -88.76 108.36 7.64
C GLU A 303 -89.88 108.26 8.71
N GLN A 304 -90.03 107.08 9.32
CA GLN A 304 -90.90 106.88 10.48
C GLN A 304 -90.38 107.63 11.71
N ARG A 305 -89.07 107.72 11.96
CA ARG A 305 -88.51 108.58 13.03
C ARG A 305 -88.68 110.06 12.78
N ARG A 306 -88.82 110.54 11.54
CA ARG A 306 -89.22 111.94 11.27
C ARG A 306 -90.68 112.19 11.69
N ILE A 307 -91.53 111.18 11.55
CA ILE A 307 -92.94 111.16 11.99
C ILE A 307 -93.04 110.91 13.52
N GLU A 308 -92.09 110.17 14.11
CA GLU A 308 -92.05 109.80 15.53
C GLU A 308 -91.15 110.66 16.42
N GLU A 309 -90.24 111.48 15.88
CA GLU A 309 -89.51 112.54 16.61
C GLU A 309 -90.46 113.66 17.05
N ASN A 310 -91.54 113.89 16.30
CA ASN A 310 -92.68 114.69 16.75
C ASN A 310 -93.55 113.98 17.80
N ARG A 311 -93.40 112.66 17.99
CA ARG A 311 -94.24 111.83 18.88
C ARG A 311 -93.52 111.31 20.13
N LYS A 312 -92.18 111.28 20.18
CA LYS A 312 -91.41 110.70 21.30
C LYS A 312 -90.18 111.54 21.70
N LYS A 313 -90.45 112.80 22.05
CA LYS A 313 -89.89 113.47 23.25
C LYS A 313 -90.37 112.81 24.58
N LYS A 314 -90.87 111.59 24.53
CA LYS A 314 -91.59 110.88 25.60
C LYS A 314 -91.13 109.42 25.63
N GLU A 315 -90.17 109.13 26.53
CA GLU A 315 -89.63 107.80 26.85
C GLU A 315 -88.39 107.33 26.07
N LYS A 316 -87.29 107.93 26.50
CA LYS A 316 -85.92 107.43 26.51
C LYS A 316 -85.77 106.23 27.49
N VAL A 317 -84.71 105.43 27.29
CA VAL A 317 -83.98 104.59 28.29
C VAL A 317 -84.70 103.25 28.58
N ASP A 318 -84.20 102.02 28.40
CA ASP A 318 -82.86 101.40 28.36
C ASP A 318 -83.01 99.95 27.81
N LYS A 319 -82.10 99.35 27.01
CA LYS A 319 -80.82 98.70 27.40
C LYS A 319 -81.02 97.61 28.49
N ASN A 320 -80.48 96.39 28.49
CA ASN A 320 -79.33 95.73 27.85
C ASN A 320 -79.15 94.34 28.56
N ASN A 321 -78.20 93.50 28.08
CA ASN A 321 -77.53 92.35 28.75
C ASN A 321 -78.15 90.94 28.61
N ALA A 322 -77.40 89.82 28.51
CA ALA A 322 -75.97 89.47 28.60
C ALA A 322 -75.77 88.09 27.92
N TRP A 323 -74.66 87.71 27.27
CA TRP A 323 -73.30 87.43 27.76
C TRP A 323 -73.20 86.37 28.88
N SER A 324 -73.54 85.11 28.59
CA SER A 324 -73.29 83.96 29.48
C SER A 324 -73.34 82.61 28.74
N GLU A 325 -72.30 82.22 28.00
CA GLU A 325 -72.25 80.84 27.44
C GLU A 325 -70.85 80.34 27.05
N SER A 326 -69.83 80.39 27.94
CA SER A 326 -68.51 79.84 27.57
C SER A 326 -67.63 79.32 28.73
N GLN A 327 -68.14 78.40 29.56
CA GLN A 327 -67.28 77.62 30.49
C GLN A 327 -67.87 76.23 30.85
N LEU A 328 -68.21 75.38 29.87
CA LEU A 328 -68.66 74.00 30.18
C LEU A 328 -68.08 72.89 29.29
N LEU A 329 -67.04 73.16 28.49
CA LEU A 329 -66.49 72.19 27.53
C LEU A 329 -65.02 71.83 27.77
N ARG A 330 -64.60 71.72 29.05
CA ARG A 330 -63.19 71.46 29.37
C ARG A 330 -62.88 70.28 30.31
N TYR A 331 -63.84 69.40 30.60
CA TYR A 331 -63.64 68.35 31.62
C TYR A 331 -63.96 66.89 31.20
N LYS A 332 -64.19 66.60 29.90
CA LYS A 332 -64.56 65.23 29.44
C LYS A 332 -63.50 64.48 28.62
N LEU A 333 -62.33 65.05 28.32
CA LEU A 333 -61.37 64.44 27.40
C LEU A 333 -60.16 63.74 28.05
N GLU A 334 -60.03 63.78 29.38
CA GLU A 334 -58.78 63.35 30.07
C GLU A 334 -58.84 61.93 30.66
N LYS A 335 -59.96 61.20 30.52
CA LYS A 335 -60.13 59.84 31.09
C LYS A 335 -60.11 58.69 30.08
N GLU A 336 -60.17 58.95 28.77
CA GLU A 336 -60.18 57.88 27.74
C GLU A 336 -58.80 57.55 27.17
N ASP A 337 -57.77 58.34 27.50
CA ASP A 337 -56.40 58.14 27.01
C ASP A 337 -55.54 57.24 27.93
N ASP A 338 -55.83 57.22 29.24
CA ASP A 338 -55.07 56.41 30.21
C ASP A 338 -55.34 54.89 30.08
N ASP A 339 -56.58 54.49 29.77
CA ASP A 339 -56.94 53.08 29.61
C ASP A 339 -56.36 52.45 28.33
N LYS A 340 -56.22 53.24 27.25
CA LYS A 340 -55.56 52.80 26.01
C LYS A 340 -54.05 52.60 26.23
N LEU A 341 -53.42 53.45 27.03
CA LEU A 341 -52.00 53.34 27.34
C LEU A 341 -51.68 52.06 28.13
N LEU A 342 -52.55 51.66 29.07
CA LEU A 342 -52.38 50.42 29.83
C LEU A 342 -52.48 49.16 28.94
N TYR A 343 -53.43 49.15 28.00
CA TYR A 343 -53.63 48.04 27.06
C TYR A 343 -52.40 47.84 26.14
N TRP A 344 -51.82 48.92 25.61
CA TRP A 344 -50.62 48.84 24.78
C TRP A 344 -49.40 48.34 25.54
N LYS A 345 -49.23 48.75 26.80
CA LYS A 345 -48.16 48.26 27.67
C LYS A 345 -48.26 46.74 27.92
N GLN A 346 -49.46 46.22 28.10
CA GLN A 346 -49.70 44.79 28.31
C GLN A 346 -49.41 43.95 27.05
N ILE A 347 -49.72 44.47 25.86
CA ILE A 347 -49.36 43.84 24.58
C ILE A 347 -47.84 43.84 24.36
N GLU A 348 -47.16 44.93 24.71
CA GLU A 348 -45.71 45.05 24.58
C GLU A 348 -44.98 44.07 25.50
N GLU A 349 -45.46 43.91 26.74
CA GLU A 349 -44.93 42.95 27.71
C GLU A 349 -45.14 41.49 27.26
N GLN A 350 -46.30 41.16 26.67
CA GLN A 350 -46.53 39.84 26.07
C GLN A 350 -45.60 39.56 24.89
N LYS A 351 -45.40 40.54 23.98
CA LYS A 351 -44.46 40.40 22.87
C LYS A 351 -43.03 40.21 23.36
N PHE A 352 -42.63 40.91 24.41
CA PHE A 352 -41.31 40.78 25.02
C PHE A 352 -41.09 39.35 25.58
N LEU A 353 -42.07 38.82 26.32
CA LEU A 353 -42.04 37.44 26.84
C LEU A 353 -42.01 36.39 25.71
N GLU A 354 -42.77 36.58 24.64
CA GLU A 354 -42.74 35.69 23.48
C GLU A 354 -41.37 35.72 22.77
N GLU A 355 -40.77 36.89 22.60
CA GLU A 355 -39.42 37.02 22.03
C GLU A 355 -38.35 36.41 22.91
N GLU A 356 -38.43 36.60 24.24
CA GLU A 356 -37.53 35.99 25.20
C GLU A 356 -37.64 34.45 25.14
N GLN A 357 -38.85 33.92 25.07
CA GLN A 357 -39.09 32.49 24.94
C GLN A 357 -38.57 31.94 23.59
N LYS A 358 -38.74 32.66 22.48
CA LYS A 358 -38.16 32.28 21.17
C LYS A 358 -36.63 32.27 21.22
N LYS A 359 -36.00 33.25 21.87
CA LYS A 359 -34.54 33.27 22.07
C LYS A 359 -34.08 32.08 22.91
N LYS A 360 -34.78 31.77 24.01
CA LYS A 360 -34.50 30.62 24.87
C LYS A 360 -34.62 29.29 24.12
N ASN A 361 -35.67 29.11 23.32
CA ASN A 361 -35.87 27.92 22.49
C ASN A 361 -34.77 27.77 21.44
N ARG A 362 -34.39 28.85 20.75
CA ARG A 362 -33.29 28.84 19.77
C ARG A 362 -31.95 28.47 20.42
N VAL A 363 -31.66 28.99 21.61
CA VAL A 363 -30.47 28.62 22.37
C VAL A 363 -30.51 27.13 22.77
N ASN A 364 -31.66 26.63 23.19
CA ASN A 364 -31.83 25.20 23.53
C ASN A 364 -31.67 24.29 22.31
N GLU A 365 -32.20 24.65 21.15
CA GLU A 365 -31.99 23.92 19.90
C GLU A 365 -30.51 23.88 19.49
N LEU A 366 -29.81 25.01 19.61
CA LEU A 366 -28.37 25.07 19.33
C LEU A 366 -27.57 24.20 20.31
N LYS A 367 -27.94 24.20 21.59
CA LYS A 367 -27.36 23.30 22.61
C LYS A 367 -27.60 21.84 22.24
N GLN A 368 -28.82 21.45 21.87
CA GLN A 368 -29.14 20.08 21.46
C GLN A 368 -28.36 19.64 20.22
N LYS A 369 -28.28 20.50 19.18
CA LYS A 369 -27.46 20.22 17.98
C LYS A 369 -25.97 20.05 18.34
N THR A 370 -25.47 20.87 19.26
CA THR A 370 -24.09 20.77 19.74
C THR A 370 -23.86 19.46 20.49
N ILE A 371 -24.78 19.07 21.38
CA ILE A 371 -24.71 17.79 22.11
C ILE A 371 -24.72 16.61 21.12
N GLN A 372 -25.63 16.59 20.15
CA GLN A 372 -25.69 15.53 19.13
C GLN A 372 -24.39 15.44 18.31
N SER A 373 -23.81 16.59 17.92
CA SER A 373 -22.53 16.61 17.20
C SER A 373 -21.37 16.08 18.06
N LEU A 374 -21.34 16.44 19.35
CA LEU A 374 -20.34 15.92 20.29
C LEU A 374 -20.51 14.42 20.52
N GLU A 375 -21.74 13.92 20.67
CA GLU A 375 -22.03 12.48 20.79
C GLU A 375 -21.60 11.71 19.54
N GLN A 376 -21.86 12.23 18.35
CA GLN A 376 -21.38 11.64 17.09
C GLN A 376 -19.84 11.61 17.05
N SER A 377 -19.18 12.69 17.45
CA SER A 377 -17.71 12.75 17.53
C SER A 377 -17.14 11.74 18.53
N ILE A 378 -17.77 11.58 19.69
CA ILE A 378 -17.40 10.57 20.70
C ILE A 378 -17.55 9.16 20.12
N LYS A 379 -18.69 8.86 19.47
CA LYS A 379 -18.93 7.54 18.84
C LYS A 379 -17.89 7.24 17.76
N LEU A 380 -17.57 8.21 16.90
CA LEU A 380 -16.53 8.07 15.88
C LEU A 380 -15.15 7.81 16.50
N LYS A 381 -14.79 8.53 17.58
CA LYS A 381 -13.54 8.28 18.31
C LYS A 381 -13.51 6.89 18.94
N GLN A 382 -14.63 6.42 19.49
CA GLN A 382 -14.73 5.07 20.06
C GLN A 382 -14.57 3.99 18.98
N ILE A 383 -15.24 4.15 17.83
CA ILE A 383 -15.08 3.24 16.68
C ILE A 383 -13.62 3.21 16.22
N LYS A 384 -12.99 4.38 16.06
CA LYS A 384 -11.59 4.46 15.66
C LYS A 384 -10.66 3.76 16.67
N LYS A 385 -10.89 3.94 17.97
CA LYS A 385 -10.13 3.27 19.02
C LYS A 385 -10.31 1.75 19.00
N LEU A 386 -11.52 1.27 18.70
CA LEU A 386 -11.77 -0.17 18.54
C LEU A 386 -11.05 -0.73 17.30
N GLN A 387 -11.11 -0.03 16.17
CA GLN A 387 -10.38 -0.40 14.96
C GLN A 387 -8.86 -0.41 15.16
N GLU A 388 -8.31 0.62 15.83
CA GLU A 388 -6.89 0.67 16.20
C GLU A 388 -6.51 -0.53 17.08
N LYS A 389 -7.34 -0.87 18.08
CA LYS A 389 -7.12 -2.05 18.93
C LYS A 389 -7.21 -3.38 18.15
N GLU A 390 -8.12 -3.49 17.19
CA GLU A 390 -8.22 -4.67 16.31
C GLU A 390 -6.98 -4.81 15.42
N LEU A 391 -6.48 -3.70 14.86
CA LEU A 391 -5.24 -3.69 14.08
C LEU A 391 -4.03 -4.05 14.93
N ASP A 392 -3.92 -3.50 16.14
CA ASP A 392 -2.85 -3.85 17.08
C ASP A 392 -2.89 -5.35 17.46
N ASN A 393 -4.09 -5.90 17.68
CA ASN A 393 -4.27 -7.32 17.94
C ASN A 393 -3.85 -8.19 16.74
N LEU A 394 -4.24 -7.80 15.52
CA LEU A 394 -3.83 -8.51 14.29
C LEU A 394 -2.32 -8.46 14.09
N GLN A 395 -1.71 -7.30 14.31
CA GLN A 395 -0.26 -7.15 14.25
C GLN A 395 0.44 -8.02 15.29
N GLY A 396 -0.10 -8.09 16.52
CA GLY A 396 0.38 -8.99 17.56
C GLY A 396 0.25 -10.47 17.19
N GLN A 397 -0.82 -10.87 16.50
CA GLN A 397 -0.99 -12.23 15.99
C GLN A 397 0.04 -12.57 14.91
N ILE A 398 0.24 -11.67 13.93
CA ILE A 398 1.24 -11.84 12.87
C ILE A 398 2.64 -12.00 13.48
N TRP A 399 3.01 -11.15 14.43
CA TRP A 399 4.31 -11.26 15.12
C TRP A 399 4.46 -12.56 15.90
N LYS A 400 3.38 -13.05 16.51
CA LYS A 400 3.40 -14.34 17.21
C LYS A 400 3.62 -15.49 16.23
N GLU A 401 2.94 -15.49 15.09
CA GLU A 401 3.12 -16.49 14.02
C GLU A 401 4.51 -16.44 13.43
N ASP A 402 5.02 -15.25 13.09
CA ASP A 402 6.37 -15.05 12.56
C ASP A 402 7.44 -15.53 13.55
N THR A 403 7.26 -15.25 14.84
CA THR A 403 8.16 -15.70 15.90
C THR A 403 8.14 -17.23 16.01
N GLN A 404 6.95 -17.84 16.00
CA GLN A 404 6.82 -19.30 16.03
C GLN A 404 7.46 -19.96 14.81
N ARG A 405 7.24 -19.40 13.62
CA ARG A 405 7.83 -19.86 12.36
C ARG A 405 9.35 -19.75 12.40
N PHE A 406 9.89 -18.64 12.89
CA PHE A 406 11.33 -18.47 13.06
C PHE A 406 11.94 -19.56 13.94
N PHE A 407 11.33 -19.84 15.10
CA PHE A 407 11.79 -20.91 15.99
C PHE A 407 11.68 -22.30 15.35
N GLN A 408 10.62 -22.57 14.58
CA GLN A 408 10.49 -23.83 13.83
C GLN A 408 11.59 -23.96 12.78
N GLU A 409 11.86 -22.91 12.00
CA GLU A 409 12.93 -22.92 10.99
C GLU A 409 14.32 -23.07 11.64
N GLU A 410 14.55 -22.47 12.81
CA GLU A 410 15.79 -22.64 13.56
C GLU A 410 15.95 -24.07 14.09
N GLN A 411 14.88 -24.65 14.62
CA GLN A 411 14.85 -26.04 15.07
C GLN A 411 15.10 -27.01 13.90
N ASP A 412 14.46 -26.80 12.75
CA ASP A 412 14.65 -27.61 11.55
C ASP A 412 16.09 -27.53 11.03
N LYS A 413 16.71 -26.35 11.09
CA LYS A 413 18.15 -26.18 10.77
C LYS A 413 19.01 -26.98 11.73
N LEU A 414 18.75 -26.90 13.03
CA LEU A 414 19.50 -27.67 14.04
C LEU A 414 19.34 -29.18 13.80
N ASP A 415 18.14 -29.64 13.51
CA ASP A 415 17.86 -31.06 13.26
C ASP A 415 18.45 -31.53 11.93
N SER A 416 18.49 -30.68 10.91
CA SER A 416 19.23 -30.93 9.66
C SER A 416 20.74 -31.09 9.93
N ILE A 417 21.33 -30.18 10.72
CA ILE A 417 22.74 -30.28 11.12
C ILE A 417 23.00 -31.57 11.91
N LYS A 418 22.11 -31.95 12.84
CA LYS A 418 22.24 -33.22 13.58
C LYS A 418 22.19 -34.42 12.62
N LYS A 419 21.25 -34.44 11.67
CA LYS A 419 21.14 -35.50 10.64
C LYS A 419 22.43 -35.61 9.83
N VAL A 420 22.96 -34.49 9.34
CA VAL A 420 24.23 -34.45 8.60
C VAL A 420 25.39 -34.97 9.45
N LYS A 421 25.50 -34.56 10.73
CA LYS A 421 26.52 -35.06 11.66
C LYS A 421 26.41 -36.58 11.86
N ILE A 422 25.19 -37.12 11.97
CA ILE A 422 24.96 -38.57 12.09
C ILE A 422 25.43 -39.29 10.81
N GLU A 423 25.08 -38.77 9.64
CA GLU A 423 25.53 -39.34 8.35
C GLU A 423 27.05 -39.30 8.21
N HIS A 424 27.69 -38.18 8.56
CA HIS A 424 29.16 -38.08 8.59
C HIS A 424 29.78 -39.09 9.57
N LYS A 425 29.19 -39.28 10.75
CA LYS A 425 29.63 -40.29 11.71
C LYS A 425 29.54 -41.71 11.12
N LYS A 426 28.45 -42.05 10.43
CA LYS A 426 28.29 -43.35 9.75
C LYS A 426 29.35 -43.56 8.66
N ILE A 427 29.59 -42.54 7.83
CA ILE A 427 30.62 -42.59 6.78
C ILE A 427 32.00 -42.82 7.40
N LEU A 428 32.33 -42.10 8.48
CA LEU A 428 33.61 -42.24 9.17
C LEU A 428 33.76 -43.64 9.79
N GLN A 429 32.71 -44.16 10.43
CA GLN A 429 32.70 -45.52 10.96
C GLN A 429 32.92 -46.56 9.86
N LYS A 430 32.29 -46.39 8.70
CA LYS A 430 32.51 -47.27 7.53
C LYS A 430 33.95 -47.19 7.04
N GLN A 431 34.53 -45.99 6.94
CA GLN A 431 35.94 -45.81 6.58
C GLN A 431 36.89 -46.45 7.60
N MET A 432 36.58 -46.38 8.90
CA MET A 432 37.36 -47.06 9.93
C MET A 432 37.27 -48.58 9.79
N GLN A 433 36.07 -49.13 9.58
CA GLN A 433 35.89 -50.57 9.34
C GLN A 433 36.63 -51.02 8.08
N ASP A 434 36.56 -50.25 6.99
CA ASP A 434 37.26 -50.55 5.75
C ASP A 434 38.79 -50.46 5.91
N LYS A 435 39.30 -49.61 6.81
CA LYS A 435 40.73 -49.56 7.19
C LYS A 435 41.16 -50.70 8.11
N ILE A 436 40.27 -51.14 9.01
CA ILE A 436 40.55 -52.23 9.97
C ILE A 436 40.58 -53.59 9.26
N LYS A 437 39.90 -53.76 8.11
CA LYS A 437 40.03 -54.96 7.28
C LYS A 437 41.50 -55.15 6.84
N PRO A 438 42.22 -56.16 7.35
CA PRO A 438 43.67 -56.26 7.19
C PRO A 438 44.11 -56.86 5.85
N GLU A 439 43.26 -56.92 4.83
CA GLU A 439 43.58 -57.62 3.56
C GLU A 439 44.61 -56.89 2.67
N ARG A 440 45.08 -55.68 3.05
CA ARG A 440 46.04 -54.93 2.24
C ARG A 440 47.51 -55.34 2.41
N GLY A 441 47.84 -56.26 3.32
CA GLY A 441 49.24 -56.61 3.61
C GLY A 441 49.66 -58.06 3.35
N GLU A 442 48.72 -59.01 3.25
CA GLU A 442 49.06 -60.44 3.36
C GLU A 442 49.18 -61.17 2.01
N LYS A 443 48.67 -60.59 0.93
CA LYS A 443 48.68 -61.18 -0.42
C LYS A 443 49.49 -60.29 -1.34
N MET A 444 50.44 -60.89 -2.07
CA MET A 444 51.20 -60.21 -3.13
C MET A 444 50.25 -59.48 -4.10
N SER A 445 50.67 -58.33 -4.57
CA SER A 445 49.94 -57.56 -5.58
C SER A 445 49.77 -58.41 -6.85
N ILE A 446 48.66 -58.26 -7.58
CA ILE A 446 48.37 -59.05 -8.81
C ILE A 446 49.56 -59.03 -9.81
N PRO A 447 50.22 -57.88 -10.08
CA PRO A 447 51.46 -57.82 -10.85
C PRO A 447 52.62 -58.65 -10.28
N GLU A 448 52.84 -58.63 -8.96
CA GLU A 448 53.90 -59.40 -8.29
C GLU A 448 53.62 -60.90 -8.38
N LEU A 449 52.35 -61.31 -8.22
CA LEU A 449 51.88 -62.69 -8.45
C LEU A 449 52.12 -63.16 -9.88
N LEU A 450 51.96 -62.26 -10.86
CA LEU A 450 52.21 -62.56 -12.27
C LEU A 450 53.70 -62.69 -12.59
N GLN A 451 54.54 -61.83 -12.02
CA GLN A 451 56.00 -61.91 -12.16
C GLN A 451 56.56 -63.16 -11.46
N ASN A 452 56.06 -63.48 -10.27
CA ASN A 452 56.47 -64.65 -9.50
C ASN A 452 55.75 -65.93 -9.94
N LYS A 453 54.91 -65.91 -10.98
CA LYS A 453 54.07 -67.05 -11.39
C LYS A 453 54.87 -68.31 -11.73
N THR A 454 56.03 -68.16 -12.38
CA THR A 454 56.90 -69.29 -12.70
C THR A 454 57.55 -69.85 -11.44
N ILE A 455 58.09 -68.99 -10.59
CA ILE A 455 58.72 -69.34 -9.30
C ILE A 455 57.71 -70.05 -8.38
N LEU A 456 56.51 -69.52 -8.24
CA LEU A 456 55.42 -70.11 -7.44
C LEU A 456 54.96 -71.46 -7.99
N LYS A 457 55.01 -71.67 -9.32
CA LYS A 457 54.71 -72.98 -9.91
C LYS A 457 55.80 -74.01 -9.60
N THR A 458 57.08 -73.63 -9.68
CA THR A 458 58.19 -74.51 -9.33
C THR A 458 58.20 -74.85 -7.84
N ILE A 459 57.98 -73.88 -6.95
CA ILE A 459 57.85 -74.13 -5.51
C ILE A 459 56.70 -75.11 -5.26
N LYS A 460 55.53 -74.89 -5.86
CA LYS A 460 54.40 -75.81 -5.73
C LYS A 460 54.72 -77.22 -6.25
N GLN A 461 55.49 -77.34 -7.34
CA GLN A 461 55.91 -78.63 -7.87
C GLN A 461 56.94 -79.32 -6.96
N GLN A 462 57.85 -78.56 -6.35
CA GLN A 462 58.81 -79.05 -5.35
C GLN A 462 58.12 -79.48 -4.06
N ASP A 463 57.17 -78.70 -3.54
CA ASP A 463 56.38 -79.10 -2.36
C ASP A 463 55.62 -80.40 -2.60
N ILE A 464 55.05 -80.58 -3.80
CA ILE A 464 54.38 -81.83 -4.20
C ILE A 464 55.40 -82.99 -4.27
N TYR A 465 56.56 -82.76 -4.87
CA TYR A 465 57.63 -83.76 -4.98
C TYR A 465 58.22 -84.16 -3.60
N ASP A 466 58.39 -83.20 -2.69
CA ASP A 466 58.90 -83.44 -1.35
C ASP A 466 57.86 -84.16 -0.47
N LEU A 467 56.57 -83.83 -0.62
CA LEU A 467 55.47 -84.59 -0.02
C LEU A 467 55.44 -86.05 -0.54
N GLU A 468 55.59 -86.26 -1.84
CA GLU A 468 55.65 -87.59 -2.46
C GLU A 468 56.87 -88.41 -1.96
N LYS A 469 57.98 -87.74 -1.61
CA LYS A 469 59.19 -88.38 -1.09
C LYS A 469 59.13 -88.72 0.40
N THR A 470 58.24 -88.09 1.17
CA THR A 470 58.03 -88.37 2.61
C THR A 470 56.97 -89.44 2.90
N VAL A 471 56.24 -89.91 1.87
CA VAL A 471 55.17 -90.92 1.98
C VAL A 471 55.65 -92.32 1.52
N VAL A 472 56.95 -92.48 1.24
CA VAL A 472 57.64 -93.77 1.04
C VAL A 472 58.64 -93.94 2.18
#